data_AF-A0A0G4NL02-F1
#
_entry.id   AF-A0A0G4NL02-F1
#
_cell.length_a   1.000
_cell.length_b   1.000
_cell.length_c   1.000
_cell.angle_alpha   90.00
_cell.angle_beta   90.00
_cell.angle_gamma   90.00
#
_symmetry.space_group_name_H-M   'P 1'
#
loop_
_entity.id
_entity.type
_entity.pdbx_description
1 polymer ?
#
loop_
_entity_poly.entity_id
_entity_poly.type
_entity_poly.pdbx_seq_one_letter_code
_entity_poly.pdbx_strand_id
1 'polypeptide(L)' 'MARRRQDRRQSKEQLALAVRKHFNGAGIQENDAIVDFIHRQRRPPPALDVEK' A
#
# COMPACT_ATOMS: atom_id res chain seq x y z
N MET A 1 -9.51 32.02 9.78
CA MET A 1 -9.64 30.55 9.93
C MET A 1 -8.58 29.85 9.09
N ALA A 2 -7.41 29.54 9.66
CA ALA A 2 -6.43 28.70 8.98
C ALA A 2 -7.00 27.27 8.91
N ARG A 3 -7.58 26.86 7.77
CA ARG A 3 -7.99 25.47 7.56
C ARG A 3 -6.77 24.58 7.81
N ARG A 4 -6.90 23.60 8.69
CA ARG A 4 -5.81 22.67 9.03
C ARG A 4 -5.32 22.04 7.73
N ARG A 5 -4.00 22.09 7.50
CA ARG A 5 -3.39 21.61 6.23
C ARG A 5 -3.72 20.14 5.94
N GLN A 6 -4.02 19.34 6.97
CA GLN A 6 -4.46 17.95 6.86
C GLN A 6 -5.84 17.79 6.22
N ASP A 7 -6.75 18.77 6.35
CA ASP A 7 -8.11 18.68 5.81
C ASP A 7 -8.21 19.23 4.38
N ARG A 8 -7.07 19.64 3.79
CA ARG A 8 -7.03 20.16 2.42
C ARG A 8 -7.08 18.98 1.45
N ARG A 9 -8.02 19.01 0.51
CA ARG A 9 -8.09 18.03 -0.58
C ARG A 9 -6.72 17.86 -1.23
N GLN A 10 -6.24 16.61 -1.25
CA GLN A 10 -5.01 16.24 -1.92
C GLN A 10 -5.30 15.96 -3.39
N SER A 11 -4.47 16.50 -4.29
CA SER A 11 -4.56 16.14 -5.70
C SER A 11 -4.00 14.72 -5.92
N LYS A 12 -4.36 14.10 -7.05
CA LYS A 12 -3.86 12.77 -7.41
C LYS A 12 -2.32 12.73 -7.44
N GLU A 13 -1.70 13.80 -7.94
CA GLU A 13 -0.25 13.95 -8.04
C GLU A 13 0.39 14.04 -6.65
N GLN A 14 -0.26 14.74 -5.71
CA GLN A 14 0.22 14.83 -4.33
C GLN A 14 0.19 13.47 -3.63
N LEU A 15 -0.85 12.67 -3.88
CA LEU A 15 -0.95 11.31 -3.36
C LEU A 15 0.14 10.42 -3.95
N ALA A 16 0.31 10.43 -5.28
CA ALA A 16 1.34 9.64 -5.95
C ALA A 16 2.76 9.98 -5.43
N LEU A 17 3.04 11.26 -5.22
CA LEU A 17 4.33 11.69 -4.67
C LEU A 17 4.53 11.23 -3.22
N ALA A 18 3.48 11.30 -2.39
CA ALA A 18 3.54 10.85 -1.01
C ALA A 18 3.82 9.34 -0.92
N VAL A 19 3.13 8.55 -1.75
CA VAL A 19 3.33 7.09 -1.85
C VAL A 19 4.76 6.75 -2.27
N ARG A 20 5.26 7.39 -3.34
CA ARG A 20 6.64 7.19 -3.81
C ARG A 20 7.67 7.53 -2.74
N LYS A 21 7.49 8.65 -2.03
CA LYS A 21 8.38 9.05 -0.93
C LYS A 21 8.37 8.03 0.22
N HIS A 22 7.21 7.50 0.55
CA HIS A 22 7.08 6.49 1.60
C HIS A 22 7.84 5.21 1.24
N PHE A 23 7.61 4.66 0.05
CA PHE A 23 8.32 3.46 -0.41
C PHE A 23 9.84 3.66 -0.49
N ASN A 24 10.28 4.80 -1.04
CA ASN A 24 11.69 5.15 -1.07
C ASN A 24 12.31 5.25 0.34
N GLY A 25 11.61 5.88 1.29
CA GLY A 25 12.09 6.00 2.67
C GLY A 25 12.12 4.67 3.42
N ALA A 26 11.23 3.75 3.08
CA ALA A 26 11.21 2.39 3.61
C ALA A 26 12.22 1.45 2.90
N GLY A 27 12.88 1.90 1.83
CA GLY A 27 13.76 1.05 1.02
C GLY A 27 13.02 -0.05 0.27
N ILE A 28 11.73 0.14 0.00
CA ILE A 28 10.86 -0.86 -0.64
C ILE A 28 10.64 -0.45 -2.09
N GLN A 29 10.73 -1.43 -2.99
CA GLN A 29 10.32 -1.25 -4.38
C GLN A 29 8.80 -1.38 -4.50
N GLU A 30 8.14 -0.31 -4.96
CA GLU A 30 6.67 -0.23 -5.05
C GLU A 30 6.06 -1.37 -5.87
N ASN A 31 6.69 -1.73 -7.01
CA ASN A 31 6.23 -2.84 -7.85
C ASN A 31 6.21 -4.17 -7.11
N ASP A 32 7.25 -4.46 -6.32
CA ASP A 32 7.39 -5.74 -5.62
C ASP A 32 6.31 -5.85 -4.54
N ALA A 33 6.06 -4.75 -3.81
CA ALA A 33 4.99 -4.68 -2.83
C ALA A 33 3.60 -4.89 -3.44
N ILE A 34 3.34 -4.32 -4.63
CA ILE A 34 2.07 -4.50 -5.34
C ILE A 34 1.91 -5.95 -5.82
N VAL A 35 2.97 -6.53 -6.40
CA VAL A 35 2.98 -7.92 -6.88
C VAL A 35 2.72 -8.89 -5.73
N ASP A 36 3.41 -8.72 -4.60
CA ASP A 36 3.22 -9.54 -3.40
C ASP A 36 1.79 -9.43 -2.85
N PHE A 37 1.24 -8.22 -2.82
CA PHE A 37 -0.14 -8.00 -2.39
C PHE A 37 -1.13 -8.75 -3.28
N ILE A 38 -1.02 -8.60 -4.61
CA ILE A 38 -1.89 -9.28 -5.57
C ILE A 38 -1.76 -10.81 -5.44
N HIS A 39 -0.53 -11.31 -5.31
CA HIS A 39 -0.29 -12.74 -5.12
C HIS A 39 -0.91 -13.27 -3.83
N ARG A 40 -0.79 -12.53 -2.72
CA ARG A 40 -1.40 -12.90 -1.44
C ARG A 40 -2.93 -12.94 -1.51
N GLN A 41 -3.55 -12.00 -2.21
CA GLN A 41 -5.02 -11.96 -2.35
C GLN A 41 -5.56 -13.05 -3.29
N ARG A 42 -4.77 -13.46 -4.30
CA ARG A 42 -5.18 -14.47 -5.28
C ARG A 42 -4.90 -15.90 -4.84
N ARG A 43 -3.97 -16.12 -3.93
CA ARG A 43 -3.73 -17.44 -3.38
C ARG A 43 -4.87 -17.78 -2.40
N PRO A 44 -5.61 -18.88 -2.62
CA PRO A 44 -6.50 -19.38 -1.58
C PRO A 44 -5.67 -19.64 -0.31
N PRO A 45 -6.24 -19.40 0.89
CA PRO A 45 -5.54 -19.68 2.13
C PRO A 45 -5.06 -21.14 2.11
N PRO A 46 -3.88 -21.44 2.67
CA PRO A 46 -3.40 -22.81 2.74
C PRO A 46 -4.52 -23.67 3.34
N ALA A 47 -4.85 -24.77 2.67
CA ALA A 47 -5.81 -25.73 3.19
C ALA A 47 -5.37 -26.04 4.61
N LEU A 48 -6.22 -25.71 5.59
CA LEU A 48 -5.98 -26.13 6.95
C LEU A 48 -5.98 -27.66 6.88
N ASP A 49 -4.81 -28.27 7.04
CA ASP A 49 -4.68 -29.71 7.22
C ASP A 49 -5.42 -30.06 8.52
N VAL A 50 -6.73 -30.32 8.38
CA VAL A 50 -7.53 -30.92 9.45
C VAL A 50 -7.18 -32.40 9.41
N GLU A 51 -6.03 -32.75 9.95
CA GLU A 51 -5.76 -34.11 10.39
C GLU A 51 -6.70 -34.44 11.55
N LYS A 52 -7.60 -35.39 11.32
CA LYS A 52 -8.24 -36.22 12.34
C LYS A 52 -8.34 -37.65 11.83
#